data_AF-A0A316J695-F1
#
_entry.id   AF-A0A316J695-F1
#
_cell.length_a   1.000
_cell.length_b   1.000
_cell.length_c   1.000
_cell.angle_alpha   90.00
_cell.angle_beta   90.00
_cell.angle_gamma   90.00
#
_symmetry.space_group_name_H-M   'P 1'
#
loop_
_entity.id
_entity.type
_entity.pdbx_description
1 polymer ?
#
loop_
_entity_poly.entity_id
_entity_poly.type
_entity_poly.pdbx_seq_one_letter_code
_entity_poly.pdbx_strand_id
1 'polypeptide(L)'
;MSKRGEFTPFIKSKMEAFLGRETSRTELRLLPYLHYVMVNEQRIDPNKVNQEERSILSQLREAGHIDGGAAGMAITREFYDFICDVVFYAYVAHEETPFEAPSGGDRHGE
;
A
#
# COMPACT_ATOMS: atom_id res chain seq x y z
N MET A 1 -3.69 2.91 19.89
CA MET A 1 -3.80 1.91 18.81
C MET A 1 -4.49 2.57 17.63
N SER A 2 -3.83 2.56 16.48
CA SER A 2 -4.42 3.00 15.20
C SER A 2 -5.53 2.02 14.80
N LYS A 3 -6.63 2.53 14.26
CA LYS A 3 -7.69 1.69 13.70
C LYS A 3 -7.25 1.16 12.33
N ARG A 4 -7.67 -0.05 11.98
CA ARG A 4 -7.39 -0.65 10.66
C ARG A 4 -7.83 0.30 9.53
N GLY A 5 -6.89 0.66 8.65
CA GLY A 5 -7.12 1.58 7.54
C GLY A 5 -7.29 3.04 7.95
N GLU A 6 -6.78 3.42 9.13
CA GLU A 6 -6.71 4.81 9.58
C GLU A 6 -5.59 5.56 8.85
N PHE A 7 -5.92 6.77 8.38
CA PHE A 7 -4.99 7.61 7.64
C PHE A 7 -4.27 8.54 8.63
N THR A 8 -3.35 7.95 9.40
CA THR A 8 -2.57 8.64 10.44
C THR A 8 -1.53 9.58 9.82
N PRO A 9 -0.97 10.55 10.58
CA PRO A 9 0.11 11.41 10.11
C PRO A 9 1.34 10.64 9.62
N PHE A 10 1.68 9.51 10.27
CA PHE A 10 2.78 8.64 9.84
C PHE A 10 2.50 8.03 8.45
N ILE A 11 1.31 7.46 8.25
CA ILE A 11 0.92 6.88 6.95
C ILE A 11 0.89 7.96 5.86
N LYS A 12 0.29 9.13 6.16
CA LYS A 12 0.27 10.26 5.23
C LYS A 12 1.70 10.65 4.84
N SER A 13 2.58 10.88 5.82
CA SER A 13 3.97 11.24 5.55
C SER A 13 4.70 10.19 4.71
N LYS A 14 4.49 8.89 4.97
CA LYS A 14 5.12 7.81 4.20
C LYS A 14 4.61 7.76 2.75
N MET A 15 3.31 7.92 2.56
CA MET A 15 2.70 7.93 1.22
C MET A 15 3.14 9.16 0.42
N GLU A 16 3.14 10.35 1.02
CA GLU A 16 3.52 11.59 0.34
C GLU A 16 5.02 11.64 0.03
N ALA A 17 5.86 11.09 0.90
CA ALA A 17 7.30 10.98 0.65
C ALA A 17 7.62 10.07 -0.56
N PHE A 18 6.86 8.99 -0.74
CA PHE A 18 7.05 8.08 -1.88
C PHE A 18 6.42 8.63 -3.16
N LEU A 19 5.18 9.14 -3.09
CA LEU A 19 4.40 9.57 -4.25
C LEU A 19 4.73 10.99 -4.72
N GLY A 20 5.42 11.79 -3.91
CA GLY A 20 5.82 13.16 -4.26
C GLY A 20 4.66 14.14 -4.40
N ARG A 21 3.48 13.83 -3.86
CA ARG A 21 2.28 14.68 -3.89
C ARG A 21 1.41 14.45 -2.66
N GLU A 22 0.44 15.33 -2.45
CA GLU A 22 -0.57 15.11 -1.41
C GLU A 22 -1.38 13.83 -1.69
N THR A 23 -1.69 13.10 -0.62
CA THR A 23 -2.37 11.81 -0.67
C THR A 23 -3.66 11.82 0.14
N SER A 24 -4.55 10.89 -0.17
CA SER A 24 -5.87 10.81 0.46
C SER A 24 -6.12 9.48 1.15
N ARG A 25 -7.14 9.45 2.01
CA ARG A 25 -7.62 8.20 2.61
C ARG A 25 -8.19 7.23 1.58
N THR A 26 -8.75 7.74 0.48
CA THR A 26 -9.23 6.93 -0.63
C THR A 26 -8.05 6.20 -1.28
N GLU A 27 -6.95 6.91 -1.52
CA GLU A 27 -5.74 6.32 -2.06
C GLU A 27 -5.13 5.26 -1.14
N LEU A 28 -5.06 5.52 0.18
CA LEU A 28 -4.64 4.52 1.16
C LEU A 28 -5.47 3.24 1.03
N ARG A 29 -6.79 3.37 0.91
CA ARG A 29 -7.72 2.24 0.84
C ARG A 29 -7.69 1.50 -0.49
N LEU A 30 -7.18 2.14 -1.54
CA LEU A 30 -6.97 1.52 -2.83
C LEU A 30 -5.76 0.57 -2.83
N LEU A 31 -4.73 0.83 -2.02
CA LEU A 31 -3.50 0.02 -2.01
C LEU A 31 -3.73 -1.47 -1.64
N PRO A 32 -4.53 -1.85 -0.62
CA PRO A 32 -4.87 -3.25 -0.39
C PRO A 32 -5.57 -3.93 -1.58
N TYR A 33 -6.42 -3.19 -2.29
CA TYR A 33 -7.07 -3.72 -3.49
C TYR A 33 -6.06 -3.92 -4.63
N LEU A 34 -5.15 -2.98 -4.85
CA LEU A 34 -4.06 -3.13 -5.81
C LEU A 34 -3.17 -4.33 -5.46
N HIS A 35 -2.80 -4.50 -4.19
CA HIS A 35 -2.06 -5.67 -3.74
C HIS A 35 -2.81 -6.97 -4.07
N TYR A 36 -4.11 -7.04 -3.76
CA TYR A 36 -4.94 -8.19 -4.09
C TYR A 36 -4.97 -8.46 -5.60
N VAL A 37 -5.21 -7.43 -6.42
CA VAL A 37 -5.23 -7.55 -7.88
C VAL A 37 -3.91 -8.12 -8.38
N MET A 38 -2.77 -7.57 -7.95
CA MET A 38 -1.47 -8.03 -8.43
C MET A 38 -1.15 -9.48 -8.06
N VAL A 39 -1.68 -9.98 -6.94
CA VAL A 39 -1.44 -11.37 -6.48
C VAL A 39 -2.45 -12.37 -7.07
N ASN A 40 -3.67 -11.94 -7.41
CA ASN A 40 -4.77 -12.87 -7.69
C ASN A 40 -5.42 -12.72 -9.08
N GLU A 41 -5.57 -11.49 -9.57
CA GLU A 41 -6.37 -11.21 -10.78
C GLU A 41 -5.54 -10.69 -11.95
N GLN A 42 -4.44 -9.98 -11.65
CA GLN A 42 -3.54 -9.28 -12.58
C GLN A 42 -4.25 -8.34 -13.58
N ARG A 43 -5.48 -7.92 -13.25
CA ARG A 43 -6.28 -6.95 -14.00
C ARG A 43 -7.27 -6.27 -13.07
N ILE A 44 -7.56 -4.99 -13.34
CA ILE A 44 -8.57 -4.25 -12.57
C ILE A 44 -9.97 -4.59 -13.07
N ASP A 45 -10.89 -4.86 -12.16
CA ASP A 45 -12.32 -4.94 -12.48
C ASP A 45 -12.92 -3.52 -12.48
N PRO A 46 -13.37 -2.99 -13.62
CA PRO A 46 -13.96 -1.65 -13.69
C PRO A 46 -15.19 -1.48 -12.77
N ASN A 47 -15.89 -2.55 -12.42
CA ASN A 47 -17.07 -2.49 -11.55
C ASN A 47 -16.70 -2.36 -10.07
N LYS A 48 -15.42 -2.59 -9.71
CA LYS A 48 -14.91 -2.47 -8.34
C LYS A 48 -14.24 -1.13 -8.06
N VAL A 49 -14.15 -0.23 -9.04
CA VAL A 49 -13.49 1.08 -8.91
C VAL A 49 -14.41 2.25 -9.28
N ASN A 50 -14.47 3.23 -8.39
CA ASN A 50 -15.24 4.47 -8.57
C ASN A 50 -14.44 5.56 -9.32
N GLN A 51 -15.04 6.73 -9.56
CA GLN A 51 -14.42 7.80 -10.32
C GLN A 51 -13.18 8.42 -9.63
N GLU A 52 -13.18 8.53 -8.31
CA GLU A 52 -12.04 9.04 -7.54
C GLU A 52 -10.86 8.06 -7.62
N GLU A 53 -11.13 6.77 -7.44
CA GLU A 53 -10.12 5.71 -7.59
C GLU A 53 -9.57 5.64 -9.01
N ARG A 54 -10.40 5.85 -10.04
CA ARG A 54 -9.94 5.96 -11.43
C ARG A 54 -8.97 7.13 -11.65
N SER A 55 -9.22 8.27 -11.00
CA SER A 55 -8.30 9.41 -11.05
C SER A 55 -6.96 9.07 -10.41
N ILE A 56 -6.98 8.41 -9.24
CA ILE A 56 -5.77 7.93 -8.57
C ILE A 56 -4.99 6.95 -9.47
N LEU A 57 -5.68 5.98 -10.08
CA LEU A 57 -5.08 5.04 -11.03
C LEU A 57 -4.50 5.75 -12.27
N SER A 58 -5.08 6.86 -12.72
CA SER A 58 -4.49 7.67 -13.80
C SER A 58 -3.17 8.26 -13.36
N GLN A 59 -3.14 8.91 -12.20
CA GLN A 59 -1.95 9.55 -11.64
C GLN A 59 -0.82 8.55 -11.40
N LEU A 60 -1.13 7.35 -10.88
CA LEU A 60 -0.14 6.29 -10.68
C LEU A 60 0.45 5.80 -12.02
N ARG A 61 -0.35 5.78 -13.09
CA ARG A 61 0.10 5.40 -14.43
C ARG A 61 0.96 6.50 -15.07
N GLU A 62 0.55 7.75 -14.92
CA GLU A 62 1.31 8.92 -15.38
C GLU A 62 2.67 9.02 -14.68
N ALA A 63 2.73 8.64 -13.40
CA ALA A 63 3.97 8.54 -12.63
C ALA A 63 4.82 7.30 -12.95
N GLY A 64 4.33 6.39 -13.80
CA GLY A 64 5.06 5.18 -14.20
C GLY A 64 5.10 4.07 -13.15
N HIS A 65 4.29 4.15 -12.08
CA HIS A 65 4.24 3.12 -11.04
C HIS A 65 3.48 1.87 -11.50
N ILE A 66 2.48 2.06 -12.35
CA ILE A 66 1.63 1.00 -12.91
C ILE A 66 1.50 1.16 -14.43
N ASP A 67 1.23 0.06 -15.13
CA ASP A 67 0.87 0.04 -16.54
C ASP A 67 -0.35 -0.86 -16.77
N GLY A 68 -1.11 -0.60 -17.84
CA GLY A 68 -2.31 -1.34 -18.19
C GLY A 68 -3.53 -1.03 -17.31
N GLY A 69 -4.39 -2.03 -17.11
CA GLY A 69 -5.65 -1.91 -16.38
C GLY A 69 -6.55 -3.14 -16.53
N ALA A 70 -7.72 -2.98 -17.17
CA ALA A 70 -8.71 -4.06 -17.30
C ALA A 70 -8.31 -5.20 -18.25
N ALA A 71 -7.39 -4.93 -19.19
CA ALA A 71 -6.87 -5.91 -20.15
C ALA A 71 -5.60 -6.65 -19.65
N GLY A 72 -5.22 -6.42 -18.39
CA GLY A 72 -3.93 -6.84 -17.84
C GLY A 72 -3.22 -5.64 -17.22
N MET A 73 -2.60 -5.84 -16.08
CA MET A 73 -1.94 -4.80 -15.29
C MET A 73 -0.53 -5.24 -14.90
N ALA A 74 0.39 -4.29 -14.94
CA ALA A 74 1.74 -4.44 -14.41
C ALA A 74 2.02 -3.36 -13.36
N ILE A 75 2.95 -3.67 -12.45
CA ILE A 75 3.39 -2.78 -11.39
C ILE A 75 4.92 -2.83 -11.30
N THR A 76 5.54 -1.69 -11.00
CA THR A 76 6.97 -1.67 -10.70
C THR A 76 7.27 -2.40 -9.39
N ARG A 77 8.47 -3.00 -9.29
CA ARG A 77 8.91 -3.66 -8.05
C ARG A 77 8.89 -2.69 -6.86
N GLU A 78 9.41 -1.49 -7.08
CA GLU A 78 9.48 -0.42 -6.08
C GLU A 78 8.10 -0.04 -5.56
N PHE A 79 7.11 0.16 -6.45
CA PHE A 79 5.76 0.49 -6.01
C PHE A 79 5.06 -0.68 -5.31
N TYR A 80 5.32 -1.92 -5.72
CA TYR A 80 4.79 -3.09 -5.03
C TYR A 80 5.34 -3.22 -3.60
N ASP A 81 6.65 -3.03 -3.41
CA ASP A 81 7.26 -3.05 -2.08
C ASP A 81 6.69 -1.92 -1.20
N PHE A 82 6.49 -0.72 -1.76
CA PHE A 82 5.80 0.38 -1.09
C PHE A 82 4.37 0.03 -0.65
N ILE A 83 3.59 -0.63 -1.52
CA ILE A 83 2.23 -1.08 -1.18
C ILE A 83 2.28 -2.03 0.02
N CYS A 84 3.15 -3.04 -0.01
CA CYS A 84 3.31 -3.99 1.09
C CYS A 84 3.61 -3.28 2.41
N ASP A 85 4.54 -2.34 2.37
CA ASP A 85 4.93 -1.52 3.51
C ASP A 85 3.76 -0.72 4.08
N VAL A 86 3.06 0.06 3.24
CA VAL A 86 1.94 0.89 3.70
C VAL A 86 0.79 0.03 4.21
N VAL A 87 0.48 -1.09 3.53
CA VAL A 87 -0.56 -2.02 3.96
C VAL A 87 -0.21 -2.62 5.31
N PHE A 88 1.04 -2.99 5.55
CA PHE A 88 1.47 -3.49 6.85
C PHE A 88 1.19 -2.46 7.95
N TYR A 89 1.70 -1.23 7.83
CA TYR A 89 1.54 -0.22 8.87
C TYR A 89 0.09 0.24 9.06
N ALA A 90 -0.71 0.31 7.98
CA ALA A 90 -2.08 0.80 8.07
C ALA A 90 -3.10 -0.28 8.46
N TYR A 91 -2.84 -1.55 8.19
CA TYR A 91 -3.84 -2.62 8.34
C TYR A 91 -3.43 -3.79 9.23
N VAL A 92 -2.13 -3.98 9.46
CA VAL A 92 -1.59 -5.15 10.17
C VAL A 92 -0.92 -4.73 11.48
N ALA A 93 -0.11 -3.68 11.44
CA ALA A 93 0.51 -3.14 12.65
C ALA A 93 -0.57 -2.62 13.60
N HIS A 94 -0.57 -3.12 14.83
CA HIS A 94 -1.46 -2.63 15.89
C HIS A 94 -0.93 -1.33 16.54
N GLU A 95 0.30 -0.95 16.21
CA GLU A 95 1.05 0.20 16.73
C GLU A 95 1.67 1.00 15.58
N GLU A 96 1.94 2.29 15.83
CA GLU A 96 2.55 3.19 14.83
C GLU A 96 4.06 2.98 14.69
N THR A 97 4.65 2.17 15.56
CA THR A 97 6.08 1.81 15.57
C THR A 97 6.29 0.38 15.07
N PRO A 98 7.42 0.10 14.39
CA PRO A 98 7.77 -1.26 13.98
C PRO A 98 7.79 -2.20 15.18
N PHE A 99 7.24 -3.40 15.01
CA PHE A 99 7.45 -4.49 15.96
C PHE A 99 8.93 -4.87 15.94
N GLU A 100 9.68 -4.46 16.95
CA GLU A 100 11.03 -4.99 17.17
C GLU A 100 10.88 -6.41 17.73
N ALA A 101 11.25 -7.40 16.92
CA ALA A 101 11.33 -8.76 17.42
C ALA A 101 12.31 -8.76 18.62
N PRO A 102 11.99 -9.44 19.73
CA PRO A 102 12.91 -9.54 20.84
C PRO A 102 14.24 -10.10 20.31
N SER A 103 15.31 -9.33 20.47
CA SER A 103 16.66 -9.76 20.11
C SER A 103 16.88 -11.12 20.74
N GLY A 104 17.07 -12.15 19.91
CA GLY A 104 17.08 -13.54 20.34
C GLY A 104 17.96 -13.70 21.57
N GLY A 105 17.34 -14.00 22.71
CA GLY A 105 18.08 -14.26 23.94
C GLY A 105 19.01 -15.44 23.71
N ASP A 106 20.28 -15.23 24.03
CA ASP A 106 21.31 -16.25 24.05
C ASP A 106 20.77 -17.51 24.75
N ARG A 107 20.51 -18.56 23.96
CA ARG A 107 20.41 -19.92 24.49
C ARG A 107 21.82 -20.47 24.62
N HIS A 108 22.56 -19.94 25.60
CA HIS A 108 23.70 -20.62 26.18
C HIS A 108 23.50 -20.75 27.69
N GLY A 109 23.44 -22.01 28.14
CA GLY A 109 23.31 -22.45 29.53
C GLY A 109 22.20 -23.51 29.60
N GLU A 110 22.43 -24.78 29.93
CA GLU A 110 23.59 -25.58 30.34
C GLU A 110 23.34 -27.02 29.85
#